data_AF-A0A8C7AF38-F1
#
_entry.id   AF-A0A8C7AF38-F1
#
_cell.length_a   1.000
_cell.length_b   1.000
_cell.length_c   1.000
_cell.angle_alpha   90.00
_cell.angle_beta   90.00
_cell.angle_gamma   90.00
#
_symmetry.space_group_name_H-M   'P 1'
#
loop_
_entity.id
_entity.type
_entity.pdbx_description
1 polymer ?
#
loop_
_entity_poly.entity_id
_entity_poly.type
_entity_poly.pdbx_seq_one_letter_code
_entity_poly.pdbx_strand_id
1 'polypeptide(L)'
;MRVIENNSSKIQLQIDKMKQLRAEYEAKELRYHTFSKDPSKPIPGMTLQESVNLVALTKYLKHLEDKYAEIKQAMLKKYVPIQRKAELDEEMIVTLKRRDLAENLNKQLQFRHQRLQIISNALISWIKSDMSSSFEDFVEHIQKTKSLPGDEGIVEELLEDDPGKAKGAEILLCYIERFSELMSLGEYEKAACFAANSPKRILQNIGTVNKFKAVGKIRGKPFPLLLFFEAIFSTSHAYRRPINAELTLEGIKCGLSEKRLDLVIHWVTQERLTFSEELGDVICDYGEQDTYNKAKCLALAQMIYSECGLHKKALLCICKQGQIPGAMEYIQQFKDFTYDDLMQLIKLCPHIELIQCLTREWNGKPPSLSFGLAILHLFSVDLKKVGIKLLEEISKGGKSIVEHLMINDQFFSLENWQEIANICLQNGFDQLSQDIMSILRSQAGVTEISEEDDTVNLMEHVFW
;
A
#
# COMPACT_ATOMS: atom_id res chain seq x y z
N MET A 1 39.28 20.47 -6.82
CA MET A 1 40.26 19.68 -6.04
C MET A 1 41.24 20.54 -5.26
N ARG A 2 42.03 21.45 -5.88
CA ARG A 2 42.97 22.33 -5.16
C ARG A 2 42.38 23.10 -3.96
N VAL A 3 41.16 23.62 -4.08
CA VAL A 3 40.49 24.35 -2.98
C VAL A 3 40.19 23.43 -1.78
N ILE A 4 39.82 22.17 -2.06
CA ILE A 4 39.53 21.17 -1.02
C ILE A 4 40.84 20.75 -0.34
N GLU A 5 41.91 20.49 -1.10
CA GLU A 5 43.24 20.17 -0.54
C GLU A 5 43.82 21.31 0.30
N ASN A 6 43.62 22.56 -0.13
CA ASN A 6 44.09 23.73 0.60
C ASN A 6 43.30 23.92 1.90
N ASN A 7 41.97 23.68 1.87
CA ASN A 7 41.13 23.72 3.06
C ASN A 7 41.48 22.58 4.03
N SER A 8 41.69 21.36 3.54
CA SER A 8 42.13 20.22 4.35
C SER A 8 43.48 20.49 5.01
N SER A 9 44.44 21.04 4.28
CA SER A 9 45.75 21.43 4.82
C SER A 9 45.63 22.51 5.91
N LYS A 10 44.74 23.49 5.71
CA LYS A 10 44.50 24.57 6.68
C LYS A 10 43.85 24.06 7.97
N ILE A 11 42.90 23.12 7.85
CA ILE A 11 42.27 22.47 9.00
C ILE A 11 43.30 21.64 9.77
N GLN A 12 44.14 20.87 9.08
CA GLN A 12 45.19 20.07 9.72
C GLN A 12 46.16 20.95 10.51
N LEU A 13 46.58 22.08 9.94
CA LEU A 13 47.46 23.04 10.62
C LEU A 13 46.83 23.64 11.88
N GLN A 14 45.51 23.89 11.88
CA GLN A 14 44.79 24.37 13.06
C GLN A 14 44.68 23.30 14.15
N ILE A 15 44.47 22.04 13.77
CA ILE A 15 44.43 20.91 14.71
C ILE A 15 45.80 20.76 15.40
N ASP A 16 46.89 20.84 14.64
CA ASP A 16 48.23 20.67 15.20
C ASP A 16 48.60 21.84 16.14
N LYS A 17 48.21 23.07 15.79
CA LYS A 17 48.38 24.24 16.66
C LYS A 17 47.59 24.11 17.98
N MET A 18 46.38 23.56 17.94
CA MET A 18 45.60 23.28 19.15
C MET A 18 46.24 22.21 20.04
N LYS A 19 46.81 21.15 19.45
CA LYS A 19 47.53 20.11 20.20
C LYS A 19 48.74 20.68 20.92
N GLN A 20 49.49 21.55 20.24
CA GLN A 20 50.68 22.19 20.81
C GLN A 20 50.35 23.10 21.98
N LEU A 21 49.31 23.94 21.85
CA LEU A 21 48.82 24.79 22.94
C LEU A 21 48.35 23.98 24.15
N ARG A 22 47.72 22.82 23.92
CA ARG A 22 47.27 21.93 25.00
C ARG A 22 48.46 21.31 25.75
N ALA A 23 49.47 20.84 25.03
CA ALA A 23 50.70 20.32 25.62
C ALA A 23 51.48 21.39 26.43
N GLU A 24 51.51 22.64 25.96
CA GLU A 24 52.11 23.76 26.71
C GLU A 24 51.34 24.10 28.00
N TYR A 25 50.01 24.03 27.96
CA TYR A 25 49.17 24.23 29.15
C TYR A 25 49.41 23.12 30.18
N GLU A 26 49.46 21.87 29.74
CA GLU A 26 49.72 20.69 30.58
C GLU A 26 51.13 20.74 31.22
N ALA A 27 52.15 21.20 30.49
CA ALA A 27 53.51 21.37 31.02
C ALA A 27 53.61 22.50 32.07
N LYS A 28 52.75 23.52 31.98
CA LYS A 28 52.67 24.60 32.98
C LYS A 28 51.96 24.15 34.26
N GLU A 29 50.93 23.33 34.16
CA GLU A 29 50.18 22.82 35.33
C GLU A 29 51.07 21.97 36.26
N LEU A 30 51.95 21.14 35.70
CA LEU A 30 52.88 20.29 36.47
C LEU A 30 53.89 21.08 37.33
N ARG A 31 54.16 22.36 37.02
CA ARG A 31 55.12 23.17 37.81
C ARG A 31 54.54 23.76 39.10
N TYR A 32 53.21 23.80 39.28
CA TYR A 32 52.57 24.50 40.41
C TYR A 32 52.50 23.68 41.72
N HIS A 33 53.08 22.49 41.77
CA HIS A 33 53.04 21.64 42.97
C HIS A 33 54.43 21.31 43.52
N THR A 34 55.17 22.34 43.95
CA THR A 34 56.27 22.16 44.91
C THR A 34 55.85 22.76 46.25
N PHE A 35 55.21 21.95 47.09
CA PHE A 35 54.89 22.34 48.47
C PHE A 35 56.19 22.44 49.28
N SER A 36 56.66 23.65 49.52
CA SER A 36 57.67 23.91 50.56
C SER A 36 56.99 23.81 51.92
N LYS A 37 57.37 22.78 52.70
CA LYS A 37 56.90 22.59 54.08
C LYS A 37 57.71 23.49 55.02
N ASP A 38 57.23 24.70 55.22
CA ASP A 38 57.73 25.59 56.27
C ASP A 38 57.01 25.27 57.60
N PRO A 39 57.71 24.69 58.60
CA PRO A 39 57.09 24.27 59.86
C PRO A 39 56.64 25.45 60.74
N SER A 40 57.00 26.69 60.40
CA SER A 40 56.63 27.89 61.16
C SER A 40 55.22 28.42 60.84
N LYS A 41 54.56 27.89 59.80
CA LYS A 41 53.24 28.34 59.37
C LYS A 41 52.12 27.53 60.01
N PRO A 42 51.00 28.17 60.41
CA PRO A 42 49.84 27.44 60.93
C PRO A 42 49.32 26.45 59.88
N ILE A 43 48.76 25.34 60.34
CA ILE A 43 48.17 24.32 59.48
C ILE A 43 47.12 25.02 58.59
N PRO A 44 47.21 24.93 57.25
CA PRO A 44 46.27 25.59 56.35
C PRO A 44 44.82 25.22 56.71
N GLY A 45 43.98 26.22 56.97
CA GLY A 45 42.58 26.02 57.37
C GLY A 45 42.31 25.90 58.88
N MET A 46 43.34 26.02 59.74
CA MET A 46 43.20 26.08 61.20
C MET A 46 43.72 27.41 61.76
N THR A 47 43.12 27.87 62.85
CA THR A 47 43.66 28.98 63.65
C THR A 47 44.81 28.50 64.57
N LEU A 48 45.66 29.43 65.03
CA LEU A 48 46.77 29.10 65.95
C LEU A 48 46.29 28.42 67.24
N GLN A 49 45.15 28.85 67.79
CA GLN A 49 44.56 28.25 69.01
C GLN A 49 44.04 26.83 68.78
N GLU A 50 43.49 26.55 67.60
CA GLU A 50 43.04 25.19 67.24
C GLU A 50 44.22 24.27 66.93
N SER A 51 45.32 24.81 66.39
CA SER A 51 46.52 24.04 66.06
C SER A 51 47.29 23.52 67.28
N VAL A 52 46.98 24.03 68.47
CA VAL A 52 47.53 23.55 69.75
C VAL A 52 46.52 22.75 70.58
N ASN A 53 45.28 22.59 70.09
CA ASN A 53 44.23 21.83 70.76
C ASN A 53 44.11 20.43 70.14
N LEU A 54 44.37 19.40 70.96
CA LEU A 54 44.40 18.01 70.53
C LEU A 54 43.06 17.54 69.94
N VAL A 55 41.93 17.96 70.52
CA VAL A 55 40.58 17.59 70.04
C VAL A 55 40.29 18.24 68.68
N ALA A 56 40.68 19.51 68.51
CA ALA A 56 40.52 20.22 67.25
C ALA A 56 41.40 19.62 66.14
N LEU A 57 42.64 19.25 66.46
CA LEU A 57 43.54 18.55 65.54
C LEU A 57 43.00 17.18 65.11
N THR A 58 42.49 16.36 66.04
CA THR A 58 41.92 15.05 65.69
C THR A 58 40.69 15.19 64.80
N LYS A 59 39.83 16.18 65.08
CA LYS A 59 38.67 16.48 64.22
C LYS A 59 39.08 16.96 62.83
N TYR A 60 40.11 17.79 62.75
CA TYR A 60 40.61 18.30 61.47
C TYR A 60 41.31 17.21 60.65
N LEU A 61 42.08 16.33 61.30
CA LEU A 61 42.68 15.15 60.66
C LEU A 61 41.61 14.27 60.03
N LYS A 62 40.56 13.94 60.78
CA LYS A 62 39.43 13.15 60.27
C LYS A 62 38.75 13.84 59.08
N HIS A 63 38.56 15.16 59.15
CA HIS A 63 38.02 15.91 58.03
C HIS A 63 38.89 15.84 56.77
N LEU A 64 40.21 15.92 56.92
CA LEU A 64 41.15 15.80 55.80
C LEU A 64 41.16 14.38 55.21
N GLU A 65 41.06 13.35 56.05
CA GLU A 65 40.95 11.95 55.62
C GLU A 65 39.65 11.72 54.81
N ASP A 66 38.52 12.23 55.31
CA ASP A 66 37.23 12.16 54.62
C ASP A 66 37.28 12.89 53.27
N LYS A 67 37.83 14.12 53.24
CA LYS A 67 38.03 14.88 51.99
C LYS A 67 38.96 14.17 51.01
N TYR A 68 40.04 13.57 51.50
CA TYR A 68 40.96 12.81 50.65
C TYR A 68 40.27 11.59 50.03
N ALA A 69 39.46 10.87 50.82
CA ALA A 69 38.68 9.74 50.33
C ALA A 69 37.65 10.17 49.28
N GLU A 70 36.93 11.28 49.51
CA GLU A 70 36.00 11.87 48.55
C GLU A 70 36.69 12.27 47.25
N ILE A 71 37.82 12.99 47.32
CA ILE A 71 38.59 13.41 46.14
C ILE A 71 39.11 12.18 45.38
N LYS A 72 39.61 11.16 46.07
CA LYS A 72 40.09 9.93 45.45
C LYS A 72 38.97 9.16 44.75
N GLN A 73 37.78 9.08 45.34
CA GLN A 73 36.61 8.47 44.70
C GLN A 73 36.12 9.30 43.50
N ALA A 74 36.12 10.64 43.62
CA ALA A 74 35.76 11.53 42.53
C ALA A 74 36.74 11.41 41.36
N MET A 75 38.04 11.30 41.65
CA MET A 75 39.10 11.09 40.66
C MET A 75 38.86 9.79 39.86
N LEU A 76 38.55 8.68 40.55
CA LEU A 76 38.30 7.38 39.90
C LEU A 76 37.01 7.35 39.07
N LYS A 77 35.98 8.12 39.44
CA LYS A 77 34.68 8.12 38.75
C LYS A 77 34.57 9.16 37.63
N LYS A 78 35.20 10.32 37.78
CA LYS A 78 35.00 11.48 36.89
C LYS A 78 36.19 11.77 35.97
N TYR A 79 37.35 11.16 36.22
CA TYR A 79 38.56 11.47 35.47
C TYR A 79 39.22 10.19 34.93
N VAL A 80 39.69 10.27 33.70
CA VAL A 80 40.47 9.20 33.06
C VAL A 80 41.94 9.62 33.06
N PRO A 81 42.87 8.77 33.52
CA PRO A 81 44.30 9.07 33.44
C PRO A 81 44.71 9.41 32.01
N ILE A 82 45.56 10.44 31.86
CA ILE A 82 45.98 10.97 30.56
C ILE A 82 46.64 9.87 29.70
N GLN A 83 47.44 8.99 30.31
CA GLN A 83 48.04 7.83 29.64
C GLN A 83 46.97 6.89 29.07
N ARG A 84 45.91 6.59 29.83
CA ARG A 84 44.84 5.69 29.38
C ARG A 84 44.02 6.30 28.25
N LYS A 85 43.83 7.61 28.26
CA LYS A 85 43.20 8.33 27.14
C LYS A 85 44.06 8.26 25.88
N ALA A 86 45.37 8.46 25.99
CA ALA A 86 46.28 8.38 24.85
C ALA A 86 46.29 6.97 24.22
N GLU A 87 46.30 5.92 25.03
CA GLU A 87 46.19 4.52 24.56
C GLU A 87 44.87 4.29 23.79
N LEU A 88 43.75 4.77 24.32
CA LEU A 88 42.44 4.63 23.67
C LEU A 88 42.36 5.42 22.35
N ASP A 89 42.95 6.62 22.30
CA ASP A 89 43.01 7.41 21.07
C ASP A 89 43.83 6.69 19.99
N GLU A 90 44.93 6.04 20.36
CA GLU A 90 45.74 5.24 19.44
C GLU A 90 45.00 3.99 18.95
N GLU A 91 44.33 3.26 19.85
CA GLU A 91 43.50 2.10 19.52
C GLU A 91 42.35 2.49 18.57
N MET A 92 41.72 3.64 18.81
CA MET A 92 40.68 4.19 17.93
C MET A 92 41.24 4.47 16.53
N ILE A 93 42.41 5.09 16.42
CA ILE A 93 43.04 5.39 15.12
C ILE A 93 43.35 4.10 14.35
N VAL A 94 43.91 3.09 15.01
CA VAL A 94 44.20 1.79 14.39
C VAL A 94 42.91 1.12 13.89
N THR A 95 41.87 1.13 14.71
CA THR A 95 40.57 0.54 14.37
C THR A 95 39.92 1.24 13.17
N LEU A 96 39.96 2.57 13.12
CA LEU A 96 39.45 3.34 11.99
C LEU A 96 40.19 3.00 10.68
N LYS A 97 41.52 2.89 10.72
CA LYS A 97 42.32 2.49 9.54
C LYS A 97 41.93 1.10 9.05
N ARG A 98 41.74 0.14 9.96
CA ARG A 98 41.31 -1.22 9.61
C ARG A 98 39.92 -1.23 8.95
N ARG A 99 38.99 -0.44 9.48
CA ARG A 99 37.66 -0.24 8.89
C ARG A 99 37.75 0.30 7.47
N ASP A 100 38.53 1.36 7.25
CA ASP A 100 38.63 2.02 5.95
C ASP A 100 39.23 1.08 4.88
N LEU A 101 40.21 0.25 5.27
CA LEU A 101 40.76 -0.80 4.40
C LEU A 101 39.71 -1.87 4.04
N ALA A 102 38.93 -2.33 5.02
CA ALA A 102 37.86 -3.30 4.80
C ALA A 102 36.75 -2.73 3.89
N GLU A 103 36.38 -1.46 4.07
CA GLU A 103 35.38 -0.79 3.24
C GLU A 103 35.84 -0.68 1.78
N ASN A 104 37.12 -0.34 1.56
CA ASN A 104 37.68 -0.29 0.21
C ASN A 104 37.68 -1.67 -0.45
N LEU A 105 38.06 -2.71 0.29
CA LEU A 105 38.03 -4.09 -0.21
C LEU A 105 36.60 -4.54 -0.54
N ASN A 106 35.62 -4.20 0.30
CA ASN A 106 34.22 -4.52 0.06
C ASN A 106 33.68 -3.84 -1.21
N LYS A 107 34.01 -2.55 -1.43
CA LYS A 107 33.64 -1.84 -2.67
C LYS A 107 34.20 -2.54 -3.92
N GLN A 108 35.44 -3.03 -3.85
CA GLN A 108 36.03 -3.78 -4.95
C GLN A 108 35.32 -5.12 -5.18
N LEU A 109 34.95 -5.84 -4.12
CA LEU A 109 34.21 -7.10 -4.21
C LEU A 109 32.80 -6.91 -4.79
N GLN A 110 32.07 -5.87 -4.35
CA GLN A 110 30.75 -5.53 -4.88
C GLN A 110 30.82 -5.23 -6.39
N PHE A 111 31.81 -4.45 -6.82
CA PHE A 111 32.01 -4.17 -8.24
C PHE A 111 32.27 -5.45 -9.05
N ARG A 112 33.08 -6.37 -8.52
CA ARG A 112 33.32 -7.68 -9.16
C ARG A 112 32.07 -8.53 -9.22
N HIS A 113 31.29 -8.57 -8.13
CA HIS A 113 30.05 -9.32 -8.07
C HIS A 113 29.02 -8.82 -9.08
N GLN A 114 28.81 -7.51 -9.18
CA GLN A 114 27.92 -6.91 -10.17
C GLN A 114 28.33 -7.27 -11.61
N ARG A 115 29.64 -7.23 -11.90
CA ARG A 115 30.15 -7.64 -13.21
C ARG A 115 29.88 -9.12 -13.50
N LEU A 116 30.09 -9.99 -12.51
CA LEU A 116 29.80 -11.42 -12.65
C LEU A 116 28.31 -11.69 -12.86
N GLN A 117 27.42 -10.97 -12.18
CA GLN A 117 25.98 -11.07 -12.40
C GLN A 117 25.57 -10.63 -13.81
N ILE A 118 26.18 -9.55 -14.34
CA ILE A 118 25.93 -9.12 -15.72
C ILE A 118 26.31 -10.23 -16.71
N ILE A 119 27.50 -10.81 -16.53
CA ILE A 119 28.01 -11.89 -17.39
C ILE A 119 27.14 -13.14 -17.26
N SER A 120 26.74 -13.51 -16.04
CA SER A 120 25.87 -14.67 -15.79
C SER A 120 24.51 -14.51 -16.46
N ASN A 121 23.88 -13.33 -16.33
CA ASN A 121 22.62 -13.06 -17.01
C ASN A 121 22.77 -13.07 -18.53
N ALA A 122 23.87 -12.53 -19.06
CA ALA A 122 24.17 -12.59 -20.48
C ALA A 122 24.32 -14.03 -20.98
N LEU A 123 24.96 -14.88 -20.19
CA LEU A 123 25.13 -16.29 -20.53
C LEU A 123 23.79 -17.03 -20.56
N ILE A 124 22.92 -16.78 -19.56
CA ILE A 124 21.57 -17.36 -19.51
C ILE A 124 20.75 -16.92 -20.72
N SER A 125 20.75 -15.62 -21.04
CA SER A 125 20.03 -15.08 -22.20
C SER A 125 20.56 -15.63 -23.53
N TRP A 126 21.88 -15.76 -23.67
CA TRP A 126 22.51 -16.28 -24.87
C TRP A 126 22.22 -17.77 -25.10
N ILE A 127 22.23 -18.58 -24.03
CA ILE A 127 21.83 -19.99 -24.08
C ILE A 127 20.36 -20.11 -24.51
N LYS A 128 19.47 -19.25 -23.99
CA LYS A 128 18.05 -19.25 -24.34
C LYS A 128 17.78 -18.80 -25.78
N SER A 129 18.66 -18.01 -26.38
CA SER A 129 18.55 -17.56 -27.77
C SER A 129 19.20 -18.52 -28.77
N ASP A 130 19.45 -19.76 -28.38
CA ASP A 130 20.04 -20.82 -29.21
C ASP A 130 21.39 -20.43 -29.85
N MET A 131 22.14 -19.55 -29.16
CA MET A 131 23.42 -18.99 -29.63
C MET A 131 23.38 -18.30 -31.01
N SER A 132 22.22 -17.73 -31.36
CA SER A 132 21.95 -17.09 -32.67
C SER A 132 22.82 -15.88 -33.01
N SER A 133 23.49 -15.24 -32.05
CA SER A 133 24.51 -14.21 -32.27
C SER A 133 25.72 -14.41 -31.36
N SER A 134 26.76 -13.59 -31.51
CA SER A 134 27.95 -13.71 -30.66
C SER A 134 27.63 -13.37 -29.20
N PHE A 135 28.31 -14.06 -28.27
CA PHE A 135 28.16 -13.77 -26.83
C PHE A 135 28.57 -12.34 -26.48
N GLU A 136 29.54 -11.77 -27.20
CA GLU A 136 30.05 -10.41 -27.02
C GLU A 136 28.96 -9.36 -27.27
N ASP A 137 28.14 -9.55 -28.32
CA ASP A 137 26.99 -8.70 -28.62
C ASP A 137 25.95 -8.73 -27.49
N PHE A 138 25.72 -9.90 -26.88
CA PHE A 138 24.79 -10.04 -25.74
C PHE A 138 25.30 -9.35 -24.48
N VAL A 139 26.60 -9.45 -24.18
CA VAL A 139 27.21 -8.73 -23.06
C VAL A 139 27.11 -7.22 -23.28
N GLU A 140 27.35 -6.75 -24.50
CA GLU A 140 27.28 -5.33 -24.85
C GLU A 140 25.82 -4.81 -24.79
N HIS A 141 24.86 -5.59 -25.29
CA HIS A 141 23.43 -5.27 -25.19
C HIS A 141 22.96 -5.18 -23.75
N ILE A 142 23.38 -6.10 -22.87
CA ILE A 142 23.02 -6.10 -21.45
C ILE A 142 23.74 -5.00 -20.67
N GLN A 143 25.00 -4.68 -21.01
CA GLN A 143 25.69 -3.52 -20.45
C GLN A 143 25.00 -2.20 -20.83
N LYS A 144 24.51 -2.08 -22.07
CA LYS A 144 23.76 -0.91 -22.54
C LYS A 144 22.36 -0.81 -21.90
N THR A 145 21.68 -1.93 -21.68
CA THR A 145 20.33 -1.96 -21.06
C THR A 145 20.35 -1.88 -19.52
N LYS A 146 21.45 -2.25 -18.83
CA LYS A 146 21.58 -2.21 -17.37
C LYS A 146 22.24 -0.94 -16.80
N SER A 147 22.15 0.21 -17.49
CA SER A 147 22.27 1.50 -16.77
C SER A 147 20.97 1.72 -15.96
N LEU A 148 20.92 1.06 -14.79
CA LEU A 148 19.75 0.81 -13.91
C LEU A 148 18.83 -0.30 -14.46
N PRO A 149 18.32 -1.27 -13.66
CA PRO A 149 17.83 -1.11 -12.28
C PRO A 149 18.20 -2.24 -11.30
N GLY A 150 18.20 -1.93 -10.00
CA GLY A 150 18.05 -2.94 -8.94
C GLY A 150 16.63 -2.85 -8.38
N ASP A 151 15.73 -3.68 -8.91
CA ASP A 151 14.48 -4.03 -8.25
C ASP A 151 14.08 -5.42 -8.74
N GLU A 152 14.12 -6.40 -7.85
CA GLU A 152 13.08 -7.44 -7.72
C GLU A 152 13.30 -8.20 -6.42
N GLY A 153 12.39 -7.95 -5.47
CA GLY A 153 11.87 -8.89 -4.48
C GLY A 153 12.83 -9.57 -3.51
N ILE A 154 12.81 -9.15 -2.25
CA ILE A 154 12.07 -9.83 -1.17
C ILE A 154 12.23 -9.02 0.12
N VAL A 155 11.08 -8.72 0.71
CA VAL A 155 10.94 -8.25 2.08
C VAL A 155 11.30 -9.42 3.00
N GLU A 156 12.58 -9.58 3.35
CA GLU A 156 13.07 -10.41 4.48
C GLU A 156 14.57 -10.17 4.74
N GLU A 157 15.05 -8.92 4.67
CA GLU A 157 16.46 -8.60 4.97
C GLU A 157 16.55 -7.57 6.11
N LEU A 158 15.84 -7.87 7.20
CA LEU A 158 15.87 -7.09 8.44
C LEU A 158 17.01 -7.50 9.39
N LEU A 159 17.89 -8.43 9.03
CA LEU A 159 18.95 -8.93 9.92
C LEU A 159 20.30 -9.25 9.25
N GLU A 160 20.80 -8.39 8.35
CA GLU A 160 22.23 -8.44 7.99
C GLU A 160 22.93 -7.07 8.12
N ASP A 161 24.00 -7.10 8.92
CA ASP A 161 24.87 -6.00 9.37
C ASP A 161 25.76 -5.48 8.23
N ASP A 162 25.35 -4.38 7.60
CA ASP A 162 26.14 -3.64 6.60
C ASP A 162 26.45 -2.20 7.09
N PRO A 163 27.73 -1.77 7.19
CA PRO A 163 28.15 -0.47 7.72
C PRO A 163 27.70 0.76 6.91
N GLY A 164 27.17 0.60 5.69
CA GLY A 164 26.47 1.67 4.98
C GLY A 164 25.17 2.14 5.67
N LYS A 165 24.60 1.30 6.55
CA LYS A 165 23.38 1.59 7.32
C LYS A 165 23.63 2.47 8.55
N ALA A 166 24.85 2.57 9.11
CA ALA A 166 25.11 3.43 10.28
C ALA A 166 24.83 4.92 9.99
N LYS A 167 25.28 5.40 8.82
CA LYS A 167 24.97 6.76 8.34
C LYS A 167 23.50 6.91 7.93
N GLY A 168 22.87 5.82 7.46
CA GLY A 168 21.44 5.77 7.17
C GLY A 168 20.57 5.85 8.42
N ALA A 169 20.97 5.20 9.51
CA ALA A 169 20.30 5.24 10.81
C ALA A 169 20.46 6.61 11.47
N GLU A 170 21.64 7.24 11.39
CA GLU A 170 21.85 8.62 11.82
C GLU A 170 20.97 9.61 11.03
N ILE A 171 20.88 9.47 9.71
CA ILE A 171 19.99 10.30 8.88
C ILE A 171 18.53 10.05 9.24
N LEU A 172 18.13 8.80 9.43
CA LEU A 172 16.79 8.41 9.84
C LEU A 172 16.40 9.08 11.18
N LEU A 173 17.27 8.96 12.19
CA LEU A 173 17.07 9.57 13.51
C LEU A 173 16.97 11.09 13.40
N CYS A 174 17.85 11.75 12.65
CA CYS A 174 17.80 13.19 12.45
C CYS A 174 16.47 13.66 11.82
N TYR A 175 15.95 12.94 10.82
CA TYR A 175 14.64 13.25 10.24
C TYR A 175 13.49 13.00 11.21
N ILE A 176 13.53 11.91 11.99
CA ILE A 176 12.50 11.61 12.99
C ILE A 176 12.51 12.65 14.12
N GLU A 177 13.68 13.03 14.61
CA GLU A 177 13.87 14.05 15.65
C GLU A 177 13.36 15.40 15.16
N ARG A 178 13.78 15.82 13.97
CA ARG A 178 13.34 17.09 13.38
C ARG A 178 11.83 17.12 13.15
N PHE A 179 11.24 16.02 12.69
CA PHE A 179 9.80 15.89 12.57
C PHE A 179 9.10 15.99 13.94
N SER A 180 9.64 15.32 14.96
CA SER A 180 9.10 15.36 16.32
C SER A 180 9.17 16.75 16.94
N GLU A 181 10.24 17.52 16.67
CA GLU A 181 10.36 18.92 17.05
C GLU A 181 9.24 19.78 16.44
N LEU A 182 9.04 19.68 15.12
CA LEU A 182 8.00 20.44 14.41
C LEU A 182 6.60 20.12 14.93
N MET A 183 6.32 18.84 15.21
CA MET A 183 5.06 18.39 15.81
C MET A 183 4.86 18.98 17.23
N SER A 184 5.93 19.03 18.03
CA SER A 184 5.89 19.57 19.40
C SER A 184 5.73 21.08 19.43
N LEU A 185 6.28 21.80 18.44
CA LEU A 185 6.12 23.24 18.27
C LEU A 185 4.74 23.64 17.74
N GLY A 186 3.89 22.68 17.35
CA GLY A 186 2.59 22.95 16.74
C GLY A 186 2.66 23.50 15.31
N GLU A 187 3.83 23.38 14.66
CA GLU A 187 4.04 23.79 13.27
C GLU A 187 3.60 22.67 12.30
N TYR A 188 2.34 22.27 12.38
CA TYR A 188 1.83 21.07 11.70
C TYR A 188 1.91 21.15 10.16
N GLU A 189 1.72 22.32 9.57
CA GLU A 189 1.88 22.52 8.12
C GLU A 189 3.32 22.24 7.68
N LYS A 190 4.30 22.77 8.41
CA LYS A 190 5.72 22.51 8.12
C LYS A 190 6.09 21.06 8.39
N ALA A 191 5.55 20.46 9.44
CA ALA A 191 5.74 19.04 9.75
C ALA A 191 5.20 18.14 8.63
N ALA A 192 4.02 18.45 8.09
CA ALA A 192 3.39 17.73 6.98
C ALA A 192 4.26 17.80 5.71
N CYS A 193 4.66 19.00 5.30
CA CYS A 193 5.56 19.19 4.16
C CYS A 193 6.92 18.51 4.36
N PHE A 194 7.49 18.59 5.56
CA PHE A 194 8.78 17.95 5.87
C PHE A 194 8.68 16.42 5.80
N ALA A 195 7.60 15.83 6.33
CA ALA A 195 7.38 14.40 6.27
C ALA A 195 7.12 13.90 4.84
N ALA A 196 6.33 14.64 4.05
CA ALA A 196 6.06 14.32 2.65
C ALA A 196 7.34 14.31 1.80
N ASN A 197 8.23 15.31 1.98
CA ASN A 197 9.50 15.42 1.24
C ASN A 197 10.65 14.58 1.83
N SER A 198 10.36 13.68 2.77
CA SER A 198 11.40 12.87 3.39
C SER A 198 12.13 11.97 2.36
N PRO A 199 13.47 11.85 2.45
CA PRO A 199 14.24 11.02 1.53
C PRO A 199 13.79 9.57 1.68
N LYS A 200 13.72 8.85 0.56
CA LYS A 200 13.24 7.46 0.50
C LYS A 200 11.88 7.22 1.17
N ARG A 201 11.07 8.27 1.37
CA ARG A 201 9.75 8.21 2.02
C ARG A 201 9.79 7.67 3.46
N ILE A 202 10.90 7.90 4.16
CA ILE A 202 11.12 7.44 5.54
C ILE A 202 9.97 7.80 6.49
N LEU A 203 9.42 9.01 6.35
CA LEU A 203 8.32 9.50 7.20
C LEU A 203 6.93 9.27 6.59
N GLN A 204 6.83 8.68 5.39
CA GLN A 204 5.56 8.27 4.82
C GLN A 204 5.24 6.85 5.29
N ASN A 205 4.78 6.75 6.54
CA ASN A 205 4.43 5.48 7.18
C ASN A 205 3.26 5.66 8.14
N ILE A 206 2.65 4.55 8.57
CA ILE A 206 1.48 4.56 9.45
C ILE A 206 1.77 5.18 10.83
N GLY A 207 3.01 5.09 11.31
CA GLY A 207 3.45 5.73 12.55
C GLY A 207 3.33 7.26 12.49
N THR A 208 3.73 7.87 11.36
CA THR A 208 3.57 9.31 11.12
C THR A 208 2.09 9.68 11.00
N VAL A 209 1.28 8.87 10.30
CA VAL A 209 -0.18 9.04 10.22
C VAL A 209 -0.80 9.07 11.62
N ASN A 210 -0.44 8.12 12.48
CA ASN A 210 -0.96 8.03 13.84
C ASN A 210 -0.58 9.24 14.70
N LYS A 211 0.62 9.79 14.51
CA LYS A 211 1.04 11.04 15.17
C LYS A 211 0.17 12.23 14.73
N PHE A 212 -0.16 12.35 13.45
CA PHE A 212 -1.09 13.40 12.98
C PHE A 212 -2.54 13.16 13.44
N LYS A 213 -3.01 11.89 13.47
CA LYS A 213 -4.33 11.53 14.00
C LYS A 213 -4.47 11.95 15.48
N ALA A 214 -3.43 11.73 16.29
CA ALA A 214 -3.43 12.07 17.72
C ALA A 214 -3.58 13.58 17.99
N VAL A 215 -3.17 14.45 17.05
CA VAL A 215 -3.35 15.91 17.17
C VAL A 215 -4.82 16.32 17.04
N GLY A 216 -5.58 15.63 16.20
CA GLY A 216 -7.00 15.94 15.96
C GLY A 216 -7.24 17.26 15.20
N LYS A 217 -8.50 17.68 15.14
CA LYS A 217 -8.91 18.92 14.46
C LYS A 217 -8.64 20.14 15.32
N ILE A 218 -8.00 21.16 14.76
CA ILE A 218 -7.68 22.42 15.44
C ILE A 218 -8.65 23.50 14.96
N ARG A 219 -9.28 24.24 15.88
CA ARG A 219 -10.24 25.29 15.51
C ARG A 219 -9.57 26.37 14.66
N GLY A 220 -10.20 26.69 13.53
CA GLY A 220 -9.75 27.76 12.62
C GLY A 220 -8.52 27.43 11.79
N LYS A 221 -7.98 26.21 11.87
CA LYS A 221 -6.86 25.74 11.03
C LYS A 221 -7.27 24.50 10.23
N PRO A 222 -6.64 24.24 9.07
CA PRO A 222 -6.86 23.00 8.34
C PRO A 222 -6.48 21.78 9.19
N PHE A 223 -7.17 20.67 8.97
CA PHE A 223 -6.89 19.42 9.70
C PHE A 223 -5.47 18.93 9.37
N PRO A 224 -4.55 18.81 10.36
CA PRO A 224 -3.15 18.45 10.11
C PRO A 224 -2.94 17.17 9.31
N LEU A 225 -3.78 16.16 9.55
CA LEU A 225 -3.70 14.90 8.83
C LEU A 225 -4.07 15.06 7.35
N LEU A 226 -5.05 15.91 7.03
CA LEU A 226 -5.41 16.19 5.64
C LEU A 226 -4.26 16.88 4.90
N LEU A 227 -3.61 17.86 5.55
CA LEU A 227 -2.44 18.57 5.00
C LEU A 227 -1.28 17.61 4.71
N PHE A 228 -1.05 16.63 5.58
CA PHE A 228 -0.04 15.60 5.37
C PHE A 228 -0.33 14.75 4.13
N PHE A 229 -1.57 14.28 3.95
CA PHE A 229 -1.95 13.50 2.77
C PHE A 229 -1.93 14.34 1.49
N GLU A 230 -2.39 15.59 1.53
CA GLU A 230 -2.30 16.50 0.40
C GLU A 230 -0.84 16.70 -0.04
N ALA A 231 0.09 16.87 0.92
CA ALA A 231 1.51 16.98 0.63
C ALA A 231 2.10 15.67 0.07
N ILE A 232 1.73 14.49 0.60
CA ILE A 232 2.21 13.20 0.09
C ILE A 232 1.70 12.96 -1.33
N PHE A 233 0.40 13.15 -1.58
CA PHE A 233 -0.19 12.89 -2.89
C PHE A 233 0.32 13.89 -3.93
N SER A 234 0.49 15.16 -3.57
CA SER A 234 1.09 16.17 -4.45
C SER A 234 2.55 15.87 -4.81
N THR A 235 3.32 15.30 -3.87
CA THR A 235 4.73 14.92 -4.10
C THR A 235 4.89 13.51 -4.68
N SER A 236 3.80 12.76 -4.89
CA SER A 236 3.83 11.40 -5.42
C SER A 236 4.57 11.32 -6.76
N HIS A 237 4.44 12.36 -7.60
CA HIS A 237 5.10 12.48 -8.89
C HIS A 237 6.63 12.48 -8.82
N ALA A 238 7.21 12.96 -7.72
CA ALA A 238 8.66 13.07 -7.56
C ALA A 238 9.37 11.71 -7.35
N TYR A 239 8.61 10.65 -7.11
CA TYR A 239 9.13 9.32 -6.81
C TYR A 239 8.72 8.32 -7.91
N ARG A 240 9.57 7.32 -8.18
CA ARG A 240 9.26 6.30 -9.20
C ARG A 240 8.14 5.35 -8.77
N ARG A 241 8.10 4.95 -7.50
CA ARG A 241 7.12 3.98 -6.98
C ARG A 241 5.80 4.67 -6.57
N PRO A 242 4.63 4.04 -6.77
CA PRO A 242 3.35 4.54 -6.24
C PRO A 242 3.33 4.53 -4.71
N ILE A 243 2.37 5.21 -4.10
CA ILE A 243 2.19 5.24 -2.64
C ILE A 243 1.53 3.93 -2.18
N ASN A 244 2.01 3.37 -1.07
CA ASN A 244 1.52 2.12 -0.48
C ASN A 244 -0.02 2.15 -0.28
N ALA A 245 -0.68 1.02 -0.57
CA ALA A 245 -2.12 0.81 -0.40
C ALA A 245 -2.65 1.22 0.99
N GLU A 246 -1.95 0.90 2.08
CA GLU A 246 -2.38 1.24 3.44
C GLU A 246 -2.43 2.77 3.66
N LEU A 247 -1.40 3.48 3.18
CA LEU A 247 -1.36 4.95 3.24
C LEU A 247 -2.38 5.61 2.32
N THR A 248 -2.57 5.05 1.13
CA THR A 248 -3.59 5.49 0.18
C THR A 248 -4.98 5.38 0.82
N LEU A 249 -5.29 4.24 1.43
CA LEU A 249 -6.57 3.99 2.10
C LEU A 249 -6.82 4.99 3.23
N GLU A 250 -5.84 5.22 4.10
CA GLU A 250 -5.94 6.20 5.18
C GLU A 250 -6.09 7.64 4.67
N GLY A 251 -5.41 7.99 3.57
CA GLY A 251 -5.52 9.30 2.95
C GLY A 251 -6.89 9.55 2.33
N ILE A 252 -7.45 8.57 1.62
CA ILE A 252 -8.79 8.69 1.06
C ILE A 252 -9.85 8.72 2.16
N LYS A 253 -9.76 7.86 3.19
CA LYS A 253 -10.65 7.93 4.37
C LYS A 253 -10.61 9.31 5.03
N CYS A 254 -9.41 9.90 5.16
CA CYS A 254 -9.24 11.25 5.69
C CYS A 254 -9.95 12.30 4.81
N GLY A 255 -9.70 12.30 3.50
CA GLY A 255 -10.34 13.24 2.55
C GLY A 255 -11.86 13.16 2.53
N LEU A 256 -12.41 11.94 2.54
CA LEU A 256 -13.85 11.70 2.61
C LEU A 256 -14.45 12.17 3.94
N SER A 257 -13.77 11.95 5.06
CA SER A 257 -14.24 12.42 6.38
C SER A 257 -14.30 13.95 6.52
N GLU A 258 -13.46 14.66 5.76
CA GLU A 258 -13.49 16.13 5.64
C GLU A 258 -14.43 16.63 4.53
N LYS A 259 -15.20 15.73 3.90
CA LYS A 259 -16.11 16.02 2.78
C LYS A 259 -15.41 16.67 1.57
N ARG A 260 -14.13 16.37 1.36
CA ARG A 260 -13.33 16.86 0.24
C ARG A 260 -13.23 15.83 -0.87
N LEU A 261 -14.38 15.48 -1.45
CA LEU A 261 -14.46 14.54 -2.57
C LEU A 261 -13.71 15.08 -3.81
N ASP A 262 -13.64 16.40 -3.97
CA ASP A 262 -12.84 17.07 -5.01
C ASP A 262 -11.37 16.65 -4.96
N LEU A 263 -10.76 16.63 -3.77
CA LEU A 263 -9.39 16.18 -3.57
C LEU A 263 -9.24 14.69 -3.83
N VAL A 264 -10.19 13.87 -3.35
CA VAL A 264 -10.17 12.42 -3.58
C VAL A 264 -10.23 12.08 -5.07
N ILE A 265 -11.13 12.73 -5.83
CA ILE A 265 -11.20 12.59 -7.29
C ILE A 265 -9.85 12.95 -7.91
N HIS A 266 -9.29 14.09 -7.52
CA HIS A 266 -8.00 14.53 -8.04
C HIS A 266 -6.87 13.52 -7.76
N TRP A 267 -6.76 13.02 -6.52
CA TRP A 267 -5.70 12.08 -6.15
C TRP A 267 -5.83 10.73 -6.84
N VAL A 268 -7.05 10.20 -6.94
CA VAL A 268 -7.31 8.89 -7.58
C VAL A 268 -7.05 8.98 -9.10
N THR A 269 -7.49 10.06 -9.75
CA THR A 269 -7.30 10.25 -11.21
C THR A 269 -5.85 10.49 -11.64
N GLN A 270 -4.93 10.75 -10.72
CA GLN A 270 -3.50 10.88 -11.06
C GLN A 270 -2.79 9.54 -11.27
N GLU A 271 -3.44 8.40 -10.99
CA GLU A 271 -2.91 7.04 -11.22
C GLU A 271 -1.51 6.77 -10.58
N ARG A 272 -1.19 7.48 -9.49
CA ARG A 272 0.09 7.34 -8.76
C ARG A 272 -0.06 6.70 -7.38
N LEU A 273 -1.24 6.15 -7.11
CA LEU A 273 -1.61 5.49 -5.87
C LEU A 273 -1.69 3.99 -6.10
N THR A 274 -1.31 3.21 -5.10
CA THR A 274 -1.62 1.78 -5.13
C THR A 274 -3.08 1.58 -4.73
N PHE A 275 -3.88 1.10 -5.68
CA PHE A 275 -5.28 0.77 -5.50
C PHE A 275 -5.46 -0.59 -4.81
N SER A 276 -6.55 -0.71 -4.05
CA SER A 276 -6.94 -1.94 -3.35
C SER A 276 -8.45 -2.11 -3.35
N GLU A 277 -8.92 -3.33 -3.10
CA GLU A 277 -10.34 -3.64 -2.95
C GLU A 277 -11.01 -2.78 -1.88
N GLU A 278 -10.39 -2.70 -0.69
CA GLU A 278 -10.87 -1.92 0.44
C GLU A 278 -11.03 -0.43 0.10
N LEU A 279 -10.18 0.10 -0.78
CA LEU A 279 -10.26 1.49 -1.22
C LEU A 279 -11.53 1.74 -2.04
N GLY A 280 -11.85 0.84 -2.96
CA GLY A 280 -13.08 0.90 -3.76
C GLY A 280 -14.33 0.78 -2.88
N ASP A 281 -14.29 -0.12 -1.89
CA ASP A 281 -15.40 -0.34 -0.95
C ASP A 281 -15.69 0.94 -0.13
N VAL A 282 -14.64 1.60 0.38
CA VAL A 282 -14.77 2.87 1.13
C VAL A 282 -15.42 3.99 0.29
N ILE A 283 -15.07 4.09 -0.99
CA ILE A 283 -15.65 5.10 -1.88
C ILE A 283 -17.10 4.77 -2.22
N CYS A 284 -17.41 3.49 -2.44
CA CYS A 284 -18.79 3.02 -2.62
C CYS A 284 -19.66 3.36 -1.40
N ASP A 285 -19.20 3.01 -0.21
CA ASP A 285 -19.91 3.25 1.05
C ASP A 285 -20.17 4.75 1.27
N TYR A 286 -19.18 5.59 0.97
CA TYR A 286 -19.35 7.05 1.02
C TYR A 286 -20.40 7.53 -0.01
N GLY A 287 -20.38 6.98 -1.23
CA GLY A 287 -21.36 7.32 -2.27
C GLY A 287 -22.80 6.88 -1.95
N GLU A 288 -22.99 5.82 -1.17
CA GLU A 288 -24.33 5.43 -0.68
C GLU A 288 -24.85 6.39 0.39
N GLN A 289 -23.96 7.04 1.16
CA GLN A 289 -24.32 8.07 2.13
C GLN A 289 -24.55 9.45 1.48
N ASP A 290 -23.74 9.80 0.47
CA ASP A 290 -23.83 11.07 -0.27
C ASP A 290 -24.51 10.87 -1.63
N THR A 291 -25.84 10.91 -1.63
CA THR A 291 -26.67 10.68 -2.82
C THR A 291 -26.40 11.66 -3.95
N TYR A 292 -25.94 12.89 -3.67
CA TYR A 292 -25.64 13.90 -4.69
C TYR A 292 -24.38 13.53 -5.49
N ASN A 293 -23.37 12.97 -4.83
CA ASN A 293 -22.12 12.59 -5.47
C ASN A 293 -22.03 11.10 -5.81
N LYS A 294 -23.08 10.31 -5.54
CA LYS A 294 -23.11 8.86 -5.76
C LYS A 294 -22.57 8.42 -7.12
N ALA A 295 -22.99 9.08 -8.20
CA ALA A 295 -22.52 8.75 -9.55
C ALA A 295 -21.00 8.92 -9.71
N LYS A 296 -20.42 9.98 -9.13
CA LYS A 296 -18.96 10.21 -9.17
C LYS A 296 -18.21 9.17 -8.34
N CYS A 297 -18.74 8.83 -7.15
CA CYS A 297 -18.15 7.81 -6.30
C CYS A 297 -18.15 6.43 -6.98
N LEU A 298 -19.26 6.05 -7.62
CA LEU A 298 -19.35 4.80 -8.38
C LEU A 298 -18.38 4.78 -9.57
N ALA A 299 -18.20 5.89 -10.27
CA ALA A 299 -17.23 5.99 -11.37
C ALA A 299 -15.78 5.86 -10.88
N LEU A 300 -15.44 6.46 -9.74
CA LEU A 300 -14.13 6.28 -9.10
C LEU A 300 -13.92 4.83 -8.63
N ALA A 301 -14.91 4.24 -7.98
CA ALA A 301 -14.83 2.86 -7.51
C ALA A 301 -14.69 1.88 -8.69
N GLN A 302 -15.41 2.11 -9.79
CA GLN A 302 -15.26 1.33 -11.02
C GLN A 302 -13.81 1.35 -11.54
N MET A 303 -13.18 2.53 -11.59
CA MET A 303 -11.78 2.66 -12.01
C MET A 303 -10.87 1.85 -11.09
N ILE A 304 -11.00 2.04 -9.77
CA ILE A 304 -10.18 1.34 -8.77
C ILE A 304 -10.33 -0.18 -8.88
N TYR A 305 -11.56 -0.70 -8.94
CA TYR A 305 -11.78 -2.14 -9.07
C TYR A 305 -11.25 -2.69 -10.40
N SER A 306 -11.37 -1.93 -11.50
CA SER A 306 -10.84 -2.36 -12.80
C SER A 306 -9.32 -2.49 -12.79
N GLU A 307 -8.62 -1.52 -12.21
CA GLU A 307 -7.16 -1.55 -12.05
C GLU A 307 -6.70 -2.68 -11.11
N CYS A 308 -7.51 -3.05 -10.11
CA CYS A 308 -7.23 -4.19 -9.24
C CYS A 308 -7.57 -5.56 -9.86
N GLY A 309 -8.13 -5.62 -11.07
CA GLY A 309 -8.61 -6.87 -11.69
C GLY A 309 -9.89 -7.44 -11.05
N LEU A 310 -10.62 -6.63 -10.28
CA LEU A 310 -11.86 -7.02 -9.58
C LEU A 310 -13.09 -6.78 -10.47
N HIS A 311 -13.16 -7.50 -11.59
CA HIS A 311 -14.15 -7.28 -12.65
C HIS A 311 -15.61 -7.40 -12.19
N LYS A 312 -15.91 -8.27 -11.21
CA LYS A 312 -17.27 -8.43 -10.65
C LYS A 312 -17.77 -7.16 -9.96
N LYS A 313 -16.92 -6.54 -9.13
CA LYS A 313 -17.23 -5.29 -8.42
C LYS A 313 -17.25 -4.10 -9.38
N ALA A 314 -16.33 -4.07 -10.35
CA ALA A 314 -16.33 -3.04 -11.40
C ALA A 314 -17.63 -3.05 -12.21
N LEU A 315 -18.07 -4.22 -12.66
CA LEU A 315 -19.33 -4.40 -13.39
C LEU A 315 -20.55 -3.97 -12.57
N LEU A 316 -20.58 -4.32 -11.28
CA LEU A 316 -21.63 -3.88 -10.37
C LEU A 316 -21.70 -2.35 -10.30
N CYS A 317 -20.54 -1.66 -10.25
CA CYS A 317 -20.49 -0.20 -10.25
C CYS A 317 -21.07 0.39 -11.54
N ILE A 318 -20.74 -0.17 -12.71
CA ILE A 318 -21.28 0.26 -14.02
C ILE A 318 -22.81 0.11 -14.03
N CYS A 319 -23.32 -1.02 -13.55
CA CYS A 319 -24.76 -1.27 -13.47
C CYS A 319 -25.46 -0.29 -12.52
N LYS A 320 -24.88 -0.03 -11.34
CA LYS A 320 -25.41 0.95 -10.37
C LYS A 320 -25.40 2.39 -10.89
N GLN A 321 -24.52 2.72 -11.84
CA GLN A 321 -24.53 4.02 -12.52
C GLN A 321 -25.65 4.12 -13.58
N GLY A 322 -26.30 3.01 -13.94
CA GLY A 322 -27.31 2.96 -15.00
C GLY A 322 -26.71 2.86 -16.41
N GLN A 323 -25.40 2.60 -16.54
CA GLN A 323 -24.73 2.47 -17.84
C GLN A 323 -24.85 1.04 -18.38
N ILE A 324 -26.08 0.60 -18.68
CA ILE A 324 -26.35 -0.77 -19.14
C ILE A 324 -25.59 -1.14 -20.42
N PRO A 325 -25.52 -0.30 -21.46
CA PRO A 325 -24.74 -0.62 -22.66
C PRO A 325 -23.26 -0.86 -22.34
N GLY A 326 -22.66 -0.02 -21.50
CA GLY A 326 -21.27 -0.19 -21.06
C GLY A 326 -21.05 -1.45 -20.21
N ALA A 327 -22.03 -1.83 -19.38
CA ALA A 327 -21.97 -3.08 -18.63
C ALA A 327 -21.94 -4.30 -19.56
N MET A 328 -22.74 -4.28 -20.63
CA MET A 328 -22.77 -5.36 -21.61
C MET A 328 -21.48 -5.43 -22.43
N GLU A 329 -20.91 -4.29 -22.84
CA GLU A 329 -19.58 -4.24 -23.48
C GLU A 329 -18.52 -4.86 -22.57
N TYR A 330 -18.55 -4.51 -21.28
CA TYR A 330 -17.62 -5.02 -20.28
C TYR A 330 -17.74 -6.55 -20.08
N ILE A 331 -18.96 -7.08 -19.97
CA ILE A 331 -19.19 -8.54 -19.88
C ILE A 331 -18.66 -9.26 -21.13
N GLN A 332 -18.85 -8.67 -22.31
CA GLN A 332 -18.38 -9.29 -23.55
C GLN A 332 -16.85 -9.24 -23.72
N GLN A 333 -16.20 -8.21 -23.16
CA GLN A 333 -14.75 -8.06 -23.21
C GLN A 333 -14.07 -9.08 -22.27
N PHE A 334 -14.62 -9.29 -21.07
CA PHE A 334 -14.05 -10.17 -20.05
C PHE A 334 -14.87 -11.47 -19.95
N LYS A 335 -14.35 -12.59 -20.49
CA LYS A 335 -15.05 -13.89 -20.53
C LYS A 335 -15.11 -14.65 -19.19
N ASP A 336 -14.76 -14.01 -18.08
CA ASP A 336 -14.62 -14.66 -16.78
C ASP A 336 -15.91 -14.64 -15.94
N PHE A 337 -17.01 -14.11 -16.48
CA PHE A 337 -18.28 -14.07 -15.77
C PHE A 337 -19.02 -15.40 -15.88
N THR A 338 -19.25 -16.03 -14.74
CA THR A 338 -20.07 -17.24 -14.66
C THR A 338 -21.55 -16.89 -14.62
N TYR A 339 -22.40 -17.89 -14.90
CA TYR A 339 -23.85 -17.77 -14.77
C TYR A 339 -24.27 -17.28 -13.36
N ASP A 340 -23.65 -17.83 -12.31
CA ASP A 340 -23.93 -17.45 -10.93
C ASP A 340 -23.56 -16.00 -10.65
N ASP A 341 -22.46 -15.49 -11.21
CA ASP A 341 -22.03 -14.10 -11.05
C ASP A 341 -23.05 -13.12 -11.64
N LEU A 342 -23.57 -13.43 -12.84
CA LEU A 342 -24.59 -12.61 -13.49
C LEU A 342 -25.93 -12.69 -12.73
N MET A 343 -26.25 -13.83 -12.12
CA MET A 343 -27.45 -13.95 -11.31
C MET A 343 -27.35 -13.16 -9.99
N GLN A 344 -26.17 -13.16 -9.35
CA GLN A 344 -25.90 -12.27 -8.22
C GLN A 344 -25.96 -10.79 -8.63
N LEU A 345 -25.49 -10.44 -9.84
CA LEU A 345 -25.61 -9.08 -10.36
C LEU A 345 -27.07 -8.64 -10.50
N ILE A 346 -27.94 -9.50 -11.05
CA ILE A 346 -29.39 -9.22 -11.16
C ILE A 346 -30.02 -9.04 -9.78
N LYS A 347 -29.62 -9.83 -8.79
CA LYS A 347 -30.10 -9.70 -7.42
C LYS A 347 -29.72 -8.35 -6.79
N LEU A 348 -28.50 -7.87 -7.04
CA LEU A 348 -27.99 -6.60 -6.51
C LEU A 348 -28.51 -5.38 -7.29
N CYS A 349 -28.73 -5.54 -8.60
CA CYS A 349 -29.16 -4.50 -9.52
C CYS A 349 -30.33 -5.00 -10.39
N PRO A 350 -31.57 -5.05 -9.86
CA PRO A 350 -32.72 -5.59 -10.57
C PRO A 350 -33.31 -4.58 -11.58
N HIS A 351 -32.47 -4.10 -12.50
CA HIS A 351 -32.88 -3.24 -13.60
C HIS A 351 -33.43 -4.07 -14.76
N ILE A 352 -34.62 -3.71 -15.23
CA ILE A 352 -35.33 -4.43 -16.31
C ILE A 352 -34.49 -4.43 -17.58
N GLU A 353 -33.93 -3.29 -17.95
CA GLU A 353 -33.06 -3.14 -19.13
C GLU A 353 -31.84 -4.06 -19.07
N LEU A 354 -31.19 -4.18 -17.89
CA LEU A 354 -30.05 -5.08 -17.70
C LEU A 354 -30.47 -6.54 -17.94
N ILE A 355 -31.56 -6.98 -17.32
CA ILE A 355 -32.04 -8.36 -17.44
C ILE A 355 -32.42 -8.67 -18.88
N GLN A 356 -33.06 -7.72 -19.59
CA GLN A 356 -33.37 -7.86 -21.00
C GLN A 356 -32.11 -7.97 -21.87
N CYS A 357 -31.09 -7.15 -21.64
CA CYS A 357 -29.83 -7.24 -22.37
C CYS A 357 -29.07 -8.55 -22.10
N LEU A 358 -29.18 -9.13 -20.90
CA LEU A 358 -28.54 -10.40 -20.56
C LEU A 358 -29.27 -11.61 -21.16
N THR A 359 -30.59 -11.51 -21.34
CA THR A 359 -31.46 -12.62 -21.75
C THR A 359 -31.87 -12.59 -23.22
N ARG A 360 -31.51 -11.54 -23.96
CA ARG A 360 -31.74 -11.40 -25.40
C ARG A 360 -30.41 -11.30 -26.15
N GLU A 361 -30.48 -11.49 -27.46
CA GLU A 361 -29.34 -11.25 -28.33
C GLU A 361 -28.88 -9.78 -28.22
N TRP A 362 -27.57 -9.58 -28.07
CA TRP A 362 -26.99 -8.24 -27.98
C TRP A 362 -25.76 -8.13 -28.89
N ASN A 363 -25.81 -7.18 -29.83
CA ASN A 363 -24.78 -6.94 -30.85
C ASN A 363 -24.38 -8.21 -31.65
N GLY A 364 -25.36 -9.01 -32.06
CA GLY A 364 -25.09 -10.23 -32.84
C GLY A 364 -24.57 -11.42 -32.01
N LYS A 365 -24.48 -11.28 -30.68
CA LYS A 365 -24.03 -12.35 -29.79
C LYS A 365 -25.22 -12.98 -29.06
N PRO A 366 -25.17 -14.31 -28.83
CA PRO A 366 -26.22 -15.01 -28.11
C PRO A 366 -26.38 -14.47 -26.68
N PRO A 367 -27.57 -14.65 -26.07
CA PRO A 367 -27.84 -14.22 -24.71
C PRO A 367 -26.87 -14.84 -23.71
N SER A 368 -26.49 -14.07 -22.70
CA SER A 368 -25.58 -14.52 -21.63
C SER A 368 -26.31 -15.35 -20.56
N LEU A 369 -27.63 -15.20 -20.46
CA LEU A 369 -28.50 -15.92 -19.52
C LEU A 369 -29.75 -16.44 -20.22
N SER A 370 -30.26 -17.57 -19.72
CA SER A 370 -31.62 -18.03 -20.02
C SER A 370 -32.64 -17.03 -19.46
N PHE A 371 -33.59 -16.61 -20.30
CA PHE A 371 -34.72 -15.79 -19.85
C PHE A 371 -35.55 -16.52 -18.78
N GLY A 372 -35.81 -17.81 -19.02
CA GLY A 372 -36.64 -18.60 -18.13
C GLY A 372 -36.01 -18.75 -16.75
N LEU A 373 -34.71 -19.05 -16.67
CA LEU A 373 -34.03 -19.20 -15.38
C LEU A 373 -33.95 -17.87 -14.63
N ALA A 374 -33.78 -16.75 -15.35
CA ALA A 374 -33.81 -15.42 -14.74
C ALA A 374 -35.17 -15.14 -14.10
N ILE A 375 -36.28 -15.48 -14.75
CA ILE A 375 -37.62 -15.35 -14.17
C ILE A 375 -37.79 -16.25 -12.95
N LEU A 376 -37.47 -17.55 -13.04
CA LEU A 376 -37.59 -18.47 -11.90
C LEU A 376 -36.77 -17.97 -10.70
N HIS A 377 -35.55 -17.48 -10.93
CA HIS A 377 -34.71 -16.91 -9.89
C HIS A 377 -35.31 -15.62 -9.29
N LEU A 378 -35.85 -14.71 -10.09
CA LEU A 378 -36.51 -13.50 -9.57
C LEU A 378 -37.71 -13.82 -8.69
N PHE A 379 -38.48 -14.87 -9.03
CA PHE A 379 -39.61 -15.32 -8.22
C PHE A 379 -39.19 -16.05 -6.94
N SER A 380 -38.06 -16.76 -6.95
CA SER A 380 -37.52 -17.43 -5.76
C SER A 380 -36.85 -16.47 -4.77
N VAL A 381 -36.25 -15.37 -5.23
CA VAL A 381 -35.55 -14.36 -4.41
C VAL A 381 -36.45 -13.19 -3.99
N ASP A 382 -37.78 -13.35 -4.09
CA ASP A 382 -38.80 -12.35 -3.72
C ASP A 382 -38.74 -11.01 -4.51
N LEU A 383 -38.11 -11.03 -5.69
CA LEU A 383 -38.09 -9.92 -6.66
C LEU A 383 -39.24 -10.03 -7.67
N LYS A 384 -40.40 -10.52 -7.22
CA LYS A 384 -41.57 -10.85 -8.08
C LYS A 384 -42.06 -9.67 -8.91
N LYS A 385 -42.02 -8.45 -8.36
CA LYS A 385 -42.45 -7.23 -9.07
C LYS A 385 -41.63 -6.97 -10.34
N VAL A 386 -40.34 -7.30 -10.32
CA VAL A 386 -39.44 -7.14 -11.47
C VAL A 386 -39.71 -8.24 -12.50
N GLY A 387 -39.89 -9.48 -12.02
CA GLY A 387 -40.33 -10.60 -12.86
C GLY A 387 -41.65 -10.34 -13.58
N ILE A 388 -42.67 -9.83 -12.88
CA ILE A 388 -43.98 -9.48 -13.46
C ILE A 388 -43.83 -8.44 -14.57
N LYS A 389 -43.02 -7.39 -14.37
CA LYS A 389 -42.78 -6.38 -15.41
C LYS A 389 -42.06 -6.95 -16.64
N LEU A 390 -41.13 -7.88 -16.44
CA LEU A 390 -40.47 -8.57 -17.55
C LEU A 390 -41.46 -9.45 -18.35
N LEU A 391 -42.36 -10.16 -17.65
CA LEU A 391 -43.43 -10.93 -18.29
C LEU A 391 -44.41 -10.04 -19.06
N GLU A 392 -44.75 -8.86 -18.51
CA GLU A 392 -45.59 -7.87 -19.19
C GLU A 392 -44.96 -7.42 -20.52
N GLU A 393 -43.66 -7.11 -20.52
CA GLU A 393 -42.93 -6.71 -21.74
C GLU A 393 -42.89 -7.82 -22.81
N ILE A 394 -42.83 -9.09 -22.41
CA ILE A 394 -42.90 -10.20 -23.35
C ILE A 394 -44.32 -10.40 -23.86
N SER A 395 -45.33 -10.27 -22.99
CA SER A 395 -46.73 -10.42 -23.39
C SER A 395 -47.12 -9.42 -24.51
N LYS A 396 -46.55 -8.21 -24.49
CA LYS A 396 -46.72 -7.19 -25.54
C LYS A 396 -46.07 -7.60 -26.87
N GLY A 397 -45.03 -8.43 -26.82
CA GLY A 397 -44.27 -8.90 -27.97
C GLY A 397 -44.92 -10.03 -28.76
N GLY A 398 -45.94 -10.67 -28.20
CA GLY A 398 -46.71 -11.75 -28.85
C GLY A 398 -45.97 -13.11 -28.92
N LYS A 399 -46.69 -14.12 -29.41
CA LYS A 399 -46.28 -15.54 -29.43
C LYS A 399 -44.93 -15.81 -30.11
N SER A 400 -44.59 -15.04 -31.17
CA SER A 400 -43.34 -15.23 -31.91
C SER A 400 -42.08 -14.97 -31.07
N ILE A 401 -42.12 -14.01 -30.14
CA ILE A 401 -40.98 -13.74 -29.24
C ILE A 401 -40.82 -14.88 -28.22
N VAL A 402 -41.94 -15.38 -27.70
CA VAL A 402 -41.96 -16.50 -26.76
C VAL A 402 -41.39 -17.76 -27.43
N GLU A 403 -41.82 -18.04 -28.65
CA GLU A 403 -41.31 -19.16 -29.45
C GLU A 403 -39.80 -19.05 -29.70
N HIS A 404 -39.32 -17.86 -30.07
CA HIS A 404 -37.88 -17.62 -30.25
C HIS A 404 -37.08 -17.80 -28.95
N LEU A 405 -37.63 -17.39 -27.80
CA LEU A 405 -36.98 -17.61 -26.49
C LEU A 405 -36.95 -19.10 -26.13
N MET A 406 -38.04 -19.82 -26.37
CA MET A 406 -38.14 -21.26 -26.06
C MET A 406 -37.24 -22.12 -26.94
N ILE A 407 -37.09 -21.79 -28.22
CA ILE A 407 -36.26 -22.56 -29.17
C ILE A 407 -34.77 -22.35 -28.92
N ASN A 408 -34.35 -21.15 -28.53
CA ASN A 408 -32.94 -20.82 -28.36
C ASN A 408 -32.39 -21.13 -26.96
N ASP A 409 -33.24 -21.53 -26.01
CA ASP A 409 -32.83 -21.83 -24.64
C ASP A 409 -32.42 -23.31 -24.49
N GLN A 410 -31.18 -23.59 -24.89
CA GLN A 410 -30.64 -24.96 -24.98
C GLN A 410 -30.50 -25.69 -23.62
N PHE A 411 -30.66 -24.96 -22.51
CA PHE A 411 -30.44 -25.47 -21.14
C PHE A 411 -31.71 -25.47 -20.27
N PHE A 412 -32.88 -25.14 -20.82
CA PHE A 412 -34.13 -25.04 -20.07
C PHE A 412 -35.01 -26.27 -20.26
N SER A 413 -35.38 -26.95 -19.16
CA SER A 413 -36.20 -28.16 -19.22
C SER A 413 -37.67 -27.85 -19.53
N LEU A 414 -38.39 -28.85 -20.03
CA LEU A 414 -39.83 -28.77 -20.27
C LEU A 414 -40.62 -28.48 -18.98
N GLU A 415 -40.17 -29.04 -17.86
CA GLU A 415 -40.73 -28.82 -16.51
C GLU A 415 -40.57 -27.35 -16.09
N ASN A 416 -39.42 -26.73 -16.36
CA ASN A 416 -39.20 -25.33 -16.02
C ASN A 416 -40.11 -24.40 -16.85
N TRP A 417 -40.39 -24.72 -18.12
CA TRP A 417 -41.34 -23.94 -18.93
C TRP A 417 -42.79 -24.09 -18.44
N GLN A 418 -43.17 -25.28 -17.96
CA GLN A 418 -44.46 -25.49 -17.29
C GLN A 418 -44.56 -24.64 -16.01
N GLU A 419 -43.47 -24.55 -15.24
CA GLU A 419 -43.42 -23.69 -14.06
C GLU A 419 -43.59 -22.21 -14.43
N ILE A 420 -42.95 -21.73 -15.50
CA ILE A 420 -43.17 -20.37 -16.01
C ILE A 420 -44.62 -20.14 -16.45
N ALA A 421 -45.24 -21.10 -17.14
CA ALA A 421 -46.65 -21.00 -17.52
C ALA A 421 -47.56 -20.88 -16.30
N ASN A 422 -47.32 -21.69 -15.26
CA ASN A 422 -48.03 -21.60 -13.99
C ASN A 422 -47.84 -20.24 -13.31
N ILE A 423 -46.61 -19.71 -13.31
CA ILE A 423 -46.30 -18.36 -12.80
C ILE A 423 -47.08 -17.30 -13.60
N CYS A 424 -47.15 -17.40 -14.92
CA CYS A 424 -47.90 -16.47 -15.76
C CYS A 424 -49.39 -16.48 -15.40
N LEU A 425 -50.00 -17.66 -15.28
CA LEU A 425 -51.40 -17.83 -14.91
C LEU A 425 -51.72 -17.28 -13.51
N GLN A 426 -50.87 -17.56 -12.53
CA GLN A 426 -51.02 -17.04 -11.17
C GLN A 426 -50.93 -15.50 -11.08
N ASN A 427 -50.30 -14.85 -12.05
CA ASN A 427 -50.13 -13.40 -12.09
C ASN A 427 -51.03 -12.71 -13.14
N GLY A 428 -52.00 -13.43 -13.73
CA GLY A 428 -52.99 -12.87 -14.65
C GLY A 428 -52.54 -12.72 -16.11
N PHE A 429 -51.46 -13.40 -16.51
CA PHE A 429 -50.98 -13.45 -17.88
C PHE A 429 -51.50 -14.70 -18.62
N ASP A 430 -52.83 -14.84 -18.71
CA ASP A 430 -53.49 -16.04 -19.25
C ASP A 430 -53.09 -16.34 -20.69
N GLN A 431 -53.07 -15.31 -21.56
CA GLN A 431 -52.68 -15.46 -22.97
C GLN A 431 -51.23 -15.94 -23.11
N LEU A 432 -50.31 -15.39 -22.30
CA LEU A 432 -48.91 -15.79 -22.32
C LEU A 432 -48.73 -17.23 -21.84
N SER A 433 -49.47 -17.64 -20.81
CA SER A 433 -49.50 -19.02 -20.34
C SER A 433 -50.00 -19.98 -21.44
N GLN A 434 -51.08 -19.62 -22.14
CA GLN A 434 -51.62 -20.42 -23.24
C GLN A 434 -50.63 -20.52 -24.41
N ASP A 435 -49.95 -19.42 -24.74
CA ASP A 435 -48.94 -19.40 -25.80
C ASP A 435 -47.76 -20.34 -25.47
N ILE A 436 -47.22 -20.27 -24.25
CA ILE A 436 -46.15 -21.19 -23.78
C ILE A 436 -46.60 -22.64 -23.86
N MET A 437 -47.78 -22.96 -23.32
CA MET A 437 -48.31 -24.33 -23.31
C MET A 437 -48.58 -24.85 -24.74
N SER A 438 -49.05 -24.00 -25.65
CA SER A 438 -49.24 -24.35 -27.06
C SER A 438 -47.92 -24.70 -27.74
N ILE A 439 -46.85 -23.93 -27.49
CA ILE A 439 -45.52 -24.18 -28.05
C ILE A 439 -44.96 -25.50 -27.51
N LEU A 440 -45.06 -25.74 -26.20
CA LEU A 440 -44.61 -27.01 -25.59
C LEU A 440 -45.30 -28.24 -26.20
N ARG A 441 -46.62 -28.16 -26.44
CA ARG A 441 -47.39 -29.26 -27.06
C ARG A 441 -46.94 -29.53 -28.50
N SER A 442 -46.66 -28.48 -29.29
CA SER A 442 -46.15 -28.63 -30.65
C SER A 442 -44.75 -29.24 -30.72
N GLN A 443 -43.89 -28.95 -29.73
CA GLN A 443 -42.54 -29.54 -29.65
C GLN A 443 -42.54 -30.98 -29.16
N ALA A 444 -43.51 -31.37 -28.32
CA ALA A 444 -43.66 -32.75 -27.84
C ALA A 444 -44.30 -33.71 -28.87
N GLY A 445 -44.70 -33.22 -30.05
CA GLY A 445 -45.36 -34.04 -31.08
C GLY A 445 -46.75 -34.54 -30.69
N VAL A 446 -47.37 -33.96 -29.65
CA VAL A 446 -48.69 -34.36 -29.18
C VAL A 446 -49.73 -33.48 -29.86
N THR A 447 -50.24 -33.95 -31.00
CA THR A 447 -51.49 -33.47 -31.58
C THR A 447 -52.67 -33.94 -30.70
N GLU A 448 -53.50 -33.01 -30.22
CA GLU A 448 -54.84 -33.35 -29.72
C GLU A 448 -55.60 -34.03 -30.86
N ILE A 449 -55.82 -35.33 -30.73
CA ILE A 449 -56.91 -35.99 -31.44
C ILE A 449 -58.16 -35.48 -30.74
N SER A 450 -58.93 -34.62 -31.41
CA SER A 450 -60.30 -34.34 -31.00
C SER A 450 -61.03 -35.67 -30.83
N GLU A 451 -61.75 -35.86 -29.72
CA GLU A 451 -62.54 -37.06 -29.39
C GLU A 451 -63.68 -37.39 -30.38
N GLU A 452 -63.59 -36.99 -31.65
CA GLU A 452 -64.61 -37.19 -32.67
C GLU A 452 -64.23 -38.20 -33.76
N ASP A 453 -63.07 -38.86 -33.71
CA ASP A 453 -62.72 -39.90 -34.70
C ASP A 453 -62.24 -41.21 -34.08
N ASP A 454 -63.10 -41.78 -33.25
CA ASP A 454 -63.03 -43.17 -32.75
C ASP A 454 -63.34 -44.17 -33.89
N THR A 455 -62.54 -44.24 -34.96
CA THR A 455 -62.53 -45.41 -35.87
C THR A 455 -61.28 -45.49 -36.75
N VAL A 456 -60.09 -45.75 -36.20
CA VAL A 456 -59.01 -46.34 -37.03
C VAL A 456 -58.28 -47.46 -36.31
N ASN A 457 -58.29 -48.60 -36.99
CA ASN A 457 -57.91 -49.96 -36.61
C ASN A 457 -56.39 -50.09 -36.37
N LEU A 458 -55.97 -50.37 -35.14
CA LEU A 458 -54.59 -50.76 -34.80
C LEU A 458 -54.37 -52.22 -35.22
N MET A 459 -53.90 -52.44 -36.44
CA MET A 459 -53.36 -53.73 -36.86
C MET A 459 -51.86 -53.82 -36.59
N GLU A 460 -51.52 -54.94 -35.95
CA GLU A 460 -50.21 -55.46 -35.60
C GLU A 460 -49.18 -55.33 -36.73
N HIS A 461 -47.94 -54.97 -36.39
CA HIS A 461 -46.79 -55.49 -37.10
C HIS A 461 -45.74 -56.06 -36.15
N VAL A 462 -45.61 -57.37 -36.33
CA VAL A 462 -44.76 -58.37 -35.71
C VAL A 462 -43.28 -58.11 -36.01
N PHE A 463 -42.45 -58.43 -35.01
CA PHE A 463 -41.01 -58.63 -35.04
C PHE A 463 -40.47 -59.20 -36.37
N TRP A 464 -39.32 -58.68 -36.82
CA TRP A 464 -38.08 -59.44 -37.05
C TRP A 464 -36.87 -58.52 -36.90
#